data_AF-A0A9P0KSK2-F1
#
_entry.id   AF-A0A9P0KSK2-F1
#
_cell.length_a   1.000
_cell.length_b   1.000
_cell.length_c   1.000
_cell.angle_alpha   90.00
_cell.angle_beta   90.00
_cell.angle_gamma   90.00
#
_symmetry.space_group_name_H-M   'P 1'
#
loop_
_entity.id
_entity.type
_entity.pdbx_description
1 polymer ?
#
loop_
_entity_poly.entity_id
_entity_poly.type
_entity_poly.pdbx_seq_one_letter_code
_entity_poly.pdbx_strand_id
1 'polypeptide(L)'
;MDISVHCDIAIFEWLMQWVKKESLLEEDWPKLDPQCVIPILVSAAFLQMDPLLNDCLLFCHEHMNEILRTSTNLSCLNDSVLTRLAAMYTNTEVEAIKDRKDKIQSRLFTKLIMSLGEPDAESVRGHWCSLASLFKCEKCHLLMTPHVAPNIPCIPSCMRLQPDGSIISLHVMDLRWSLSNHIVTLRSALKSWRRVYWRLWGSAHFLFCAACRQPFPCTRHAWCRHHPDPPQFFATDAGCQKPPLPVGRYPCCGERAYRFKVLDEGGGCQFRQHMVCSMDIRETAIYSMLESYRHLIEEEPPQLLFPERLTRLVARGTYSKTFLIYIFLF
;
A
#
# COMPACT_ATOMS: atom_id res chain seq x y z
N MET A 1 27.65 17.79 22.24
CA MET A 1 27.29 16.36 22.31
C MET A 1 28.41 15.67 23.06
N ASP A 2 28.26 15.50 24.37
CA ASP A 2 29.20 14.71 25.17
C ASP A 2 28.95 13.24 24.87
N ILE A 3 29.82 12.64 24.08
CA ILE A 3 29.82 11.21 23.81
C ILE A 3 30.48 10.56 25.03
N SER A 4 29.72 10.37 26.12
CA SER A 4 30.18 9.49 27.19
C SER A 4 30.15 8.06 26.66
N VAL A 5 31.28 7.63 26.11
CA VAL A 5 31.51 6.23 25.78
C VAL A 5 31.56 5.49 27.12
N HIS A 6 30.42 4.96 27.57
CA HIS A 6 30.42 3.91 28.56
C HIS A 6 31.00 2.67 27.88
N CYS A 7 32.32 2.58 27.84
CA CYS A 7 33.01 1.33 27.56
C CYS A 7 32.66 0.37 28.69
N ASP A 8 31.67 -0.47 28.43
CA ASP A 8 31.38 -1.61 29.28
C ASP A 8 32.58 -2.57 29.19
N ILE A 9 33.26 -2.74 30.33
CA ILE A 9 34.45 -3.59 30.44
C ILE A 9 34.14 -5.02 29.99
N ALA A 10 32.93 -5.52 30.25
CA ALA A 10 32.52 -6.86 29.84
C ALA A 10 32.42 -6.98 28.32
N ILE A 11 31.95 -5.93 27.62
CA ILE A 11 31.88 -5.91 26.16
C ILE A 11 33.29 -5.85 25.57
N PHE A 12 34.19 -5.06 26.16
CA PHE A 12 35.58 -5.01 25.72
C PHE A 12 36.29 -6.36 25.92
N GLU A 13 36.08 -7.02 27.06
CA GLU A 13 36.62 -8.35 27.31
C GLU A 13 36.10 -9.38 26.30
N TRP A 14 34.79 -9.35 25.99
CA TRP A 14 34.18 -10.19 24.95
C TRP A 14 34.83 -9.95 23.58
N LEU A 15 35.03 -8.68 23.19
CA LEU A 15 35.69 -8.33 21.92
C LEU A 15 37.13 -8.84 21.88
N MET A 16 37.87 -8.74 22.99
CA MET A 16 39.24 -9.27 23.08
C MET A 16 39.29 -10.79 22.96
N GLN A 17 38.31 -11.50 23.53
CA GLN A 17 38.16 -12.95 23.34
C GLN A 17 37.86 -13.27 21.87
N TRP A 18 37.00 -12.48 21.20
CA TRP A 18 36.66 -12.70 19.80
C TRP A 18 37.85 -12.49 18.87
N VAL A 19 38.64 -11.44 19.11
CA VAL A 19 39.86 -11.17 18.32
C VAL A 19 40.89 -12.30 18.49
N LYS A 20 40.94 -12.92 19.67
CA LYS A 20 41.87 -14.03 19.97
C LYS A 20 41.28 -15.41 19.67
N LYS A 21 40.11 -15.52 19.03
CA LYS A 21 39.39 -16.78 18.83
C LYS A 21 40.20 -17.86 18.11
N GLU A 22 41.11 -17.47 17.22
CA GLU A 22 41.99 -18.41 16.49
C GLU A 22 43.03 -19.09 17.41
N SER A 23 43.29 -18.50 18.58
CA SER A 23 44.15 -19.07 19.62
C SER A 23 43.39 -19.87 20.67
N LEU A 24 42.05 -19.92 20.56
CA LEU A 24 41.15 -20.61 21.49
C LEU A 24 40.60 -21.89 20.84
N LEU A 25 40.19 -22.85 21.68
CA LEU A 25 39.39 -23.97 21.21
C LEU A 25 38.01 -23.46 20.78
N GLU A 26 37.40 -24.12 19.79
CA GLU A 26 36.09 -23.72 19.25
C GLU A 26 34.99 -23.70 20.33
N GLU A 27 35.09 -24.56 21.34
CA GLU A 27 34.16 -24.61 22.48
C GLU A 27 34.21 -23.34 23.34
N ASP A 28 35.35 -22.65 23.37
CA ASP A 28 35.61 -21.44 24.15
C ASP A 28 35.37 -20.16 23.34
N TRP A 29 34.85 -20.28 22.12
CA TRP A 29 34.52 -19.10 21.32
C TRP A 29 33.44 -18.26 22.01
N PRO A 30 33.61 -16.94 22.07
CA PRO A 30 32.64 -16.07 22.71
C PRO A 30 31.33 -16.11 21.91
N LYS A 31 30.24 -16.43 22.60
CA LYS A 31 28.89 -16.57 21.99
C LYS A 31 28.13 -15.27 22.10
N LEU A 32 27.34 -14.96 21.06
CA LEU A 32 26.41 -13.84 21.06
C LEU A 32 25.18 -14.17 21.91
N ASP A 33 24.71 -13.19 22.67
CA ASP A 33 23.52 -13.29 23.52
C ASP A 33 22.61 -12.05 23.32
N PRO A 34 21.28 -12.18 23.43
CA PRO A 34 20.35 -11.06 23.23
C PRO A 34 20.58 -9.85 24.16
N GLN A 35 21.27 -10.01 25.28
CA GLN A 35 21.61 -8.93 26.21
C GLN A 35 22.82 -8.11 25.74
N CYS A 36 23.81 -8.73 25.10
CA CYS A 36 25.09 -8.09 24.75
C CYS A 36 25.26 -7.81 23.25
N VAL A 37 24.45 -8.43 22.37
CA VAL A 37 24.64 -8.32 20.91
C VAL A 37 24.59 -6.89 20.38
N ILE A 38 23.73 -6.01 20.92
CA ILE A 38 23.62 -4.62 20.41
C ILE A 38 24.84 -3.77 20.80
N PRO A 39 25.32 -3.75 22.06
CA PRO A 39 26.60 -3.13 22.38
C PRO A 39 27.76 -3.67 21.53
N ILE A 40 27.84 -4.99 21.33
CA ILE A 40 28.87 -5.61 20.49
C ILE A 40 28.73 -5.14 19.04
N LEU A 41 27.52 -5.14 18.47
CA LEU A 41 27.22 -4.68 17.11
C LEU A 41 27.67 -3.23 16.89
N VAL A 42 27.34 -2.34 17.84
CA VAL A 42 27.75 -0.92 17.78
C VAL A 42 29.27 -0.80 17.84
N SER A 43 29.92 -1.58 18.71
CA SER A 43 31.38 -1.58 18.85
C SER A 43 32.08 -2.14 17.61
N ALA A 44 31.58 -3.24 17.05
CA ALA A 44 32.08 -3.84 15.81
C ALA A 44 31.94 -2.89 14.62
N ALA A 45 30.81 -2.17 14.52
CA ALA A 45 30.61 -1.15 13.50
C ALA A 45 31.58 0.05 13.66
N PHE A 46 31.85 0.46 14.89
CA PHE A 46 32.80 1.55 15.18
C PHE A 46 34.25 1.16 14.87
N LEU A 47 34.64 -0.05 15.27
CA LEU A 47 35.98 -0.61 15.05
C LEU A 47 36.19 -1.16 13.63
N GLN A 48 35.17 -1.11 12.77
CA GLN A 48 35.20 -1.63 11.40
C GLN A 48 35.57 -3.12 11.33
N MET A 49 35.04 -3.91 12.28
CA MET A 49 35.23 -5.36 12.33
C MET A 49 34.14 -6.06 11.51
N ASP A 50 34.23 -6.03 10.18
CA ASP A 50 33.16 -6.50 9.27
C ASP A 50 32.69 -7.95 9.49
N PRO A 51 33.56 -8.95 9.74
CA PRO A 51 33.10 -10.31 10.01
C PRO A 51 32.22 -10.39 11.26
N LEU A 52 32.66 -9.79 12.37
CA LEU A 52 31.89 -9.72 13.61
C LEU A 52 30.58 -8.95 13.42
N LEU A 53 30.63 -7.85 12.66
CA LEU A 53 29.47 -7.05 12.33
C LEU A 53 28.41 -7.88 11.58
N ASN A 54 28.81 -8.70 10.61
CA ASN A 54 27.90 -9.62 9.92
C ASN A 54 27.31 -10.67 10.85
N ASP A 55 28.12 -11.29 11.71
CA ASP A 55 27.65 -12.28 12.70
C ASP A 55 26.60 -11.65 13.64
N CYS A 56 26.84 -10.43 14.10
CA CYS A 56 25.90 -9.70 14.94
C CYS A 56 24.60 -9.34 14.20
N LEU A 57 24.68 -8.96 12.92
CA LEU A 57 23.52 -8.64 12.10
C LEU A 57 22.64 -9.88 11.87
N LEU A 58 23.26 -11.04 11.57
CA LEU A 58 22.57 -12.33 11.44
C LEU A 58 21.88 -12.72 12.74
N PHE A 59 22.60 -12.67 13.86
CA PHE A 59 22.01 -12.94 15.17
C PHE A 59 20.84 -11.99 15.48
N CYS A 60 20.98 -10.70 15.15
CA CYS A 60 19.90 -9.74 15.31
C CYS A 60 18.69 -10.10 14.46
N HIS A 61 18.88 -10.52 13.21
CA HIS A 61 17.79 -10.91 12.32
C HIS A 61 17.00 -12.10 12.90
N GLU A 62 17.70 -13.15 13.33
CA GLU A 62 17.10 -14.39 13.87
C GLU A 62 16.43 -14.19 15.24
N HIS A 63 17.06 -13.42 16.13
CA HIS A 63 16.65 -13.29 17.54
C HIS A 63 16.05 -11.91 17.90
N MET A 64 15.61 -11.11 16.92
CA MET A 64 15.11 -9.74 17.16
C MET A 64 14.04 -9.65 18.25
N ASN A 65 13.09 -10.59 18.26
CA ASN A 65 12.01 -10.60 19.25
C ASN A 65 12.50 -10.85 20.69
N GLU A 66 13.62 -11.56 20.85
CA GLU A 66 14.25 -11.79 22.16
C GLU A 66 15.04 -10.55 22.59
N ILE A 67 15.79 -9.95 21.66
CA ILE A 67 16.50 -8.68 21.88
C ILE A 67 15.53 -7.57 22.29
N LEU A 68 14.33 -7.52 21.72
CA LEU A 68 13.33 -6.51 22.09
C LEU A 68 12.78 -6.69 23.51
N ARG A 69 12.80 -7.91 24.06
CA ARG A 69 12.38 -8.20 25.45
C ARG A 69 13.41 -7.74 26.47
N THR A 70 14.67 -7.61 26.09
CA THR A 70 15.71 -7.10 26.98
C THR A 70 15.60 -5.57 27.14
N SER A 71 16.28 -5.02 28.14
CA SER A 71 16.33 -3.57 28.41
C SER A 71 17.20 -2.80 27.41
N THR A 72 17.66 -3.44 26.34
CA THR A 72 18.59 -2.88 25.36
C THR A 72 17.99 -1.68 24.62
N ASN A 73 18.83 -0.66 24.44
CA ASN A 73 18.51 0.53 23.68
C ASN A 73 18.97 0.36 22.21
N LEU A 74 18.03 0.39 21.28
CA LEU A 74 18.29 0.27 19.83
C LEU A 74 18.45 1.64 19.14
N SER A 75 18.26 2.75 19.85
CA SER A 75 18.40 4.10 19.29
C SER A 75 19.84 4.46 18.90
N CYS A 76 20.83 3.77 19.46
CA CYS A 76 22.25 3.97 19.19
C CYS A 76 22.73 3.37 17.86
N LEU A 77 21.91 2.54 17.20
CA LEU A 77 22.26 1.98 15.89
C LEU A 77 22.37 3.10 14.85
N ASN A 78 23.53 3.21 14.21
CA ASN A 78 23.75 4.16 13.13
C ASN A 78 22.93 3.77 11.87
N ASP A 79 22.86 4.70 10.91
CA ASP A 79 22.03 4.52 9.72
C ASP A 79 22.55 3.41 8.78
N SER A 80 23.86 3.21 8.70
CA SER A 80 24.47 2.17 7.85
C SER A 80 24.19 0.76 8.37
N VAL A 81 24.33 0.53 9.68
CA VAL A 81 23.98 -0.74 10.34
C VAL A 81 22.48 -1.00 10.21
N LEU A 82 21.64 0.02 10.43
CA LEU A 82 20.19 -0.13 10.24
C LEU A 82 19.84 -0.48 8.79
N THR A 83 20.52 0.12 7.81
CA THR A 83 20.29 -0.18 6.38
C THR A 83 20.67 -1.61 6.04
N ARG A 84 21.84 -2.08 6.52
CA ARG A 84 22.29 -3.48 6.35
C ARG A 84 21.31 -4.45 7.02
N LEU A 85 20.90 -4.18 8.25
CA LEU A 85 19.92 -4.99 8.98
C LEU A 85 18.57 -5.03 8.24
N ALA A 86 18.07 -3.88 7.78
CA ALA A 86 16.81 -3.81 7.06
C ALA A 86 16.84 -4.58 5.73
N ALA A 87 17.99 -4.63 5.05
CA ALA A 87 18.17 -5.39 3.81
C ALA A 87 18.03 -6.91 4.00
N MET A 88 18.22 -7.41 5.24
CA MET A 88 18.02 -8.83 5.57
C MET A 88 16.56 -9.19 5.80
N TYR A 89 15.69 -8.20 5.95
CA TYR A 89 14.26 -8.41 6.21
C TYR A 89 13.40 -8.27 4.94
N THR A 90 12.45 -9.19 4.81
CA THR A 90 11.27 -9.05 3.97
C THR A 90 10.20 -8.19 4.66
N ASN A 91 9.24 -7.67 3.89
CA ASN A 91 8.13 -6.91 4.44
C ASN A 91 7.29 -7.68 5.47
N THR A 92 7.12 -8.99 5.27
CA THR A 92 6.36 -9.88 6.15
C THR A 92 7.11 -10.18 7.44
N GLU A 93 8.42 -10.34 7.39
CA GLU A 93 9.23 -10.52 8.60
C GLU A 93 9.24 -9.25 9.46
N VAL A 94 9.34 -8.05 8.87
CA VAL A 94 9.24 -6.79 9.63
C VAL A 94 7.88 -6.68 10.33
N GLU A 95 6.79 -7.07 9.67
CA GLU A 95 5.46 -7.15 10.27
C GLU A 95 5.37 -8.13 11.45
N ALA A 96 6.10 -9.24 11.38
CA ALA A 96 6.11 -10.27 12.44
C ALA A 96 6.88 -9.85 13.70
N ILE A 97 7.66 -8.76 13.65
CA ILE A 97 8.42 -8.24 14.81
C ILE A 97 7.45 -7.70 15.88
N LYS A 98 7.57 -8.22 17.11
CA LYS A 98 6.74 -7.85 18.26
C LYS A 98 7.33 -6.66 19.02
N ASP A 99 7.31 -5.48 18.41
CA ASP A 99 7.91 -4.26 18.97
C ASP A 99 6.87 -3.30 19.58
N ARG A 100 6.37 -3.63 20.79
CA ARG A 100 5.35 -2.82 21.47
C ARG A 100 5.79 -1.39 21.81
N LYS A 101 7.10 -1.16 21.93
CA LYS A 101 7.68 0.15 22.30
C LYS A 101 8.25 0.89 21.10
N ASP A 102 8.09 0.36 19.89
CA ASP A 102 8.60 0.91 18.63
C ASP A 102 10.10 1.30 18.70
N LYS A 103 10.92 0.42 19.28
CA LYS A 103 12.38 0.61 19.40
C LYS A 103 13.09 0.55 18.04
N ILE A 104 12.59 -0.25 17.09
CA ILE A 104 13.26 -0.54 15.81
C ILE A 104 12.29 -0.71 14.64
N GLN A 105 11.07 -1.19 14.87
CA GLN A 105 10.19 -1.61 13.78
C GLN A 105 9.83 -0.45 12.83
N SER A 106 9.45 0.73 13.34
CA SER A 106 9.23 1.91 12.51
C SER A 106 10.46 2.29 11.68
N ARG A 107 11.66 2.16 12.25
CA ARG A 107 12.92 2.48 11.54
C ARG A 107 13.17 1.49 10.40
N LEU A 108 12.89 0.20 10.61
CA LEU A 108 12.93 -0.80 9.53
C LEU A 108 11.94 -0.48 8.41
N PHE A 109 10.70 -0.07 8.76
CA PHE A 109 9.73 0.38 7.76
C PHE A 109 10.22 1.61 6.98
N THR A 110 10.91 2.56 7.60
CA THR A 110 11.49 3.69 6.84
C THR A 110 12.52 3.22 5.81
N LYS A 111 13.33 2.20 6.13
CA LYS A 111 14.27 1.59 5.18
C LYS A 111 13.58 0.78 4.09
N LEU A 112 12.48 0.10 4.41
CA LEU A 112 11.64 -0.54 3.39
C LEU A 112 10.97 0.47 2.45
N ILE A 113 10.56 1.65 2.94
CA ILE A 113 10.04 2.74 2.10
C ILE A 113 11.11 3.24 1.14
N MET A 114 12.35 3.42 1.62
CA MET A 114 13.47 3.81 0.75
C MET A 114 13.71 2.75 -0.34
N SER A 115 13.77 1.47 0.05
CA SER A 115 13.92 0.35 -0.88
C SER A 115 12.80 0.27 -1.91
N LEU A 116 11.55 0.54 -1.52
CA LEU A 116 10.41 0.60 -2.45
C LEU A 116 10.53 1.77 -3.45
N GLY A 117 11.33 2.79 -3.12
CA GLY A 117 11.67 3.93 -3.98
C GLY A 117 12.84 3.69 -4.93
N GLU A 118 13.56 2.58 -4.82
CA GLU A 118 14.64 2.23 -5.74
C GLU A 118 14.10 1.87 -7.14
N PRO A 119 14.83 2.16 -8.23
CA PRO A 119 14.34 1.91 -9.59
C PRO A 119 13.98 0.45 -9.86
N ASP A 120 14.77 -0.47 -9.33
CA ASP A 120 14.60 -1.90 -9.52
C ASP A 120 13.83 -2.50 -8.34
N ALA A 121 12.75 -3.22 -8.63
CA ALA A 121 11.91 -3.82 -7.61
C ALA A 121 12.55 -5.08 -7.01
N GLU A 122 12.71 -5.11 -5.68
CA GLU A 122 13.25 -6.25 -4.94
C GLU A 122 12.16 -7.27 -4.57
N SER A 123 11.84 -8.18 -5.51
CA SER A 123 10.75 -9.16 -5.34
C SER A 123 10.97 -10.10 -4.15
N VAL A 124 12.22 -10.44 -3.82
CA VAL A 124 12.60 -11.28 -2.67
C VAL A 124 12.17 -10.67 -1.33
N ARG A 125 12.01 -9.35 -1.26
CA ARG A 125 11.54 -8.63 -0.05
C ARG A 125 10.05 -8.30 -0.09
N GLY A 126 9.34 -8.81 -1.09
CA GLY A 126 7.91 -8.58 -1.31
C GLY A 126 7.60 -7.28 -2.03
N HIS A 127 8.56 -6.71 -2.78
CA HIS A 127 8.35 -5.53 -3.62
C HIS A 127 8.38 -5.95 -5.09
N TRP A 128 7.22 -6.07 -5.72
CA TRP A 128 7.12 -6.45 -7.14
C TRP A 128 7.01 -5.26 -8.09
N CYS A 129 6.79 -4.06 -7.53
CA CYS A 129 6.70 -2.80 -8.24
C CYS A 129 7.49 -1.72 -7.48
N SER A 130 8.06 -0.78 -8.23
CA SER A 130 8.83 0.34 -7.70
C SER A 130 8.00 1.64 -7.69
N LEU A 131 8.26 2.50 -6.70
CA LEU A 131 7.74 3.87 -6.62
C LEU A 131 8.57 4.89 -7.42
N ALA A 132 9.75 4.52 -7.93
CA ALA A 132 10.68 5.45 -8.58
C ALA A 132 10.04 6.18 -9.77
N SER A 133 9.16 5.48 -10.50
CA SER A 133 8.42 6.03 -11.65
C SER A 133 6.99 6.47 -11.32
N LEU A 134 6.58 6.42 -10.05
CA LEU A 134 5.23 6.80 -9.66
C LEU A 134 5.01 8.29 -9.95
N PHE A 135 3.89 8.61 -10.60
CA PHE A 135 3.45 9.99 -10.80
C PHE A 135 1.98 10.14 -10.44
N LYS A 136 1.59 11.38 -10.15
CA LYS A 136 0.20 11.77 -9.96
C LYS A 136 -0.34 12.40 -11.24
N CYS A 137 -1.52 11.97 -11.68
CA CYS A 137 -2.21 12.63 -12.76
C CYS A 137 -2.85 13.95 -12.30
N GLU A 138 -2.63 15.05 -13.02
CA GLU A 138 -3.23 16.36 -12.71
C GLU A 138 -4.76 16.33 -12.84
N LYS A 139 -5.31 15.48 -13.72
CA LYS A 139 -6.75 15.47 -14.06
C LYS A 139 -7.57 14.52 -13.19
N CYS A 140 -7.15 13.26 -13.06
CA CYS A 140 -7.87 12.26 -12.27
C CYS A 140 -7.32 12.10 -10.84
N HIS A 141 -6.20 12.77 -10.52
CA HIS A 141 -5.52 12.75 -9.22
C HIS A 141 -5.08 11.36 -8.72
N LEU A 142 -5.17 10.33 -9.55
CA LEU A 142 -4.71 9.00 -9.22
C LEU A 142 -3.18 8.90 -9.35
N LEU A 143 -2.57 8.18 -8.41
CA LEU A 143 -1.17 7.80 -8.44
C LEU A 143 -1.01 6.51 -9.24
N MET A 144 -0.06 6.49 -10.18
CA MET A 144 0.17 5.34 -11.05
C MET A 144 1.58 5.35 -11.64
N THR A 145 2.00 4.22 -12.18
CA THR A 145 3.26 4.11 -12.93
C THR A 145 3.00 4.23 -14.44
N PRO A 146 3.99 4.67 -15.25
CA PRO A 146 3.84 4.86 -16.69
C PRO A 146 3.43 3.59 -17.43
N HIS A 147 3.82 2.42 -16.92
CA HIS A 147 3.51 1.13 -17.51
C HIS A 147 2.00 0.80 -17.45
N VAL A 148 1.33 1.10 -16.33
CA VAL A 148 -0.10 0.79 -16.15
C VAL A 148 -1.02 1.95 -16.57
N ALA A 149 -0.48 3.17 -16.65
CA ALA A 149 -1.24 4.39 -16.91
C ALA A 149 -2.15 4.34 -18.16
N PRO A 150 -1.72 3.82 -19.33
CA PRO A 150 -2.56 3.81 -20.53
C PRO A 150 -3.84 3.00 -20.37
N ASN A 151 -3.80 1.97 -19.52
CA ASN A 151 -4.89 1.01 -19.29
C ASN A 151 -5.83 1.44 -18.16
N ILE A 152 -5.48 2.49 -17.40
CA ILE A 152 -6.31 3.01 -16.32
C ILE A 152 -7.16 4.17 -16.87
N PRO A 153 -8.50 4.12 -16.78
CA PRO A 153 -9.39 5.19 -17.23
C PRO A 153 -9.08 6.53 -16.54
N CYS A 154 -8.79 7.57 -17.33
CA CYS A 154 -8.73 8.95 -16.86
C CYS A 154 -10.12 9.63 -16.90
N ILE A 155 -10.17 10.96 -16.96
CA ILE A 155 -11.39 11.69 -17.31
C ILE A 155 -11.65 11.56 -18.83
N PRO A 156 -12.91 11.65 -19.31
CA PRO A 156 -13.23 11.44 -20.73
C PRO A 156 -12.45 12.32 -21.71
N SER A 157 -12.12 13.57 -21.35
CA SER A 157 -11.32 14.47 -22.19
C SER A 157 -9.87 14.01 -22.39
N CYS A 158 -9.41 13.07 -21.58
CA CYS A 158 -8.07 12.48 -21.63
C CYS A 158 -8.12 11.04 -22.13
N MET A 159 -9.23 10.57 -22.70
CA MET A 159 -9.33 9.26 -23.32
C MET A 159 -9.34 9.37 -24.84
N ARG A 160 -8.76 8.38 -25.51
CA ARG A 160 -8.73 8.31 -26.97
C ARG A 160 -9.07 6.90 -27.44
N LEU A 161 -10.01 6.83 -28.39
CA LEU A 161 -10.32 5.61 -29.13
C LEU A 161 -9.23 5.37 -30.17
N GLN A 162 -8.66 4.17 -30.16
CA GLN A 162 -7.70 3.70 -31.15
C GLN A 162 -8.40 3.06 -32.36
N PRO A 163 -7.70 2.93 -33.50
CA PRO A 163 -8.25 2.28 -34.70
C PRO A 163 -8.69 0.82 -34.51
N ASP A 164 -8.11 0.12 -33.53
CA ASP A 164 -8.46 -1.25 -33.15
C ASP A 164 -9.72 -1.34 -32.25
N GLY A 165 -10.31 -0.19 -31.88
CA GLY A 165 -11.46 -0.10 -30.99
C GLY A 165 -11.10 -0.08 -29.50
N SER A 166 -9.81 -0.13 -29.14
CA SER A 166 -9.36 0.00 -27.75
C SER A 166 -9.39 1.47 -27.30
N ILE A 167 -9.56 1.70 -25.99
CA ILE A 167 -9.53 3.03 -25.40
C ILE A 167 -8.28 3.14 -24.56
N ILE A 168 -7.46 4.13 -24.86
CA ILE A 168 -6.31 4.48 -24.03
C ILE A 168 -6.53 5.77 -23.30
N SER A 169 -5.93 5.86 -22.12
CA SER A 169 -5.91 7.07 -21.32
C SER A 169 -4.58 7.80 -21.44
N LEU A 170 -4.65 9.08 -21.79
CA LEU A 170 -3.53 10.01 -21.92
C LEU A 170 -3.45 10.86 -20.65
N HIS A 171 -2.84 10.31 -19.61
CA HIS A 171 -2.68 11.01 -18.32
C HIS A 171 -1.67 12.16 -18.44
N VAL A 172 -1.93 13.24 -17.70
CA VAL A 172 -1.06 14.42 -17.64
C VAL A 172 -0.36 14.42 -16.29
N MET A 173 0.97 14.41 -16.27
CA MET A 173 1.74 14.42 -15.02
C MET A 173 1.60 15.76 -14.30
N ASP A 174 1.33 15.71 -12.99
CA ASP A 174 1.35 16.88 -12.11
C ASP A 174 2.81 17.22 -11.75
N LEU A 175 3.35 18.27 -12.37
CA LEU A 175 4.74 18.72 -12.15
C LEU A 175 4.97 19.30 -10.75
N ARG A 176 3.91 19.63 -10.01
CA ARG A 176 4.02 20.16 -8.63
C ARG A 176 4.04 19.04 -7.60
N TRP A 177 3.68 17.82 -8.01
CA TRP A 177 3.67 16.66 -7.13
C TRP A 177 5.07 16.09 -6.97
N SER A 178 5.41 15.69 -5.74
CA SER A 178 6.64 14.95 -5.45
C SER A 178 6.36 13.80 -4.49
N LEU A 179 7.05 12.68 -4.69
CA LEU A 179 6.94 11.51 -3.82
C LEU A 179 7.29 11.85 -2.37
N SER A 180 8.35 12.64 -2.14
CA SER A 180 8.77 13.06 -0.80
C SER A 180 7.69 13.84 -0.06
N ASN A 181 7.05 14.83 -0.71
CA ASN A 181 5.95 15.59 -0.10
C ASN A 181 4.73 14.71 0.16
N HIS A 182 4.46 13.76 -0.73
CA HIS A 182 3.39 12.79 -0.55
C HIS A 182 3.65 11.90 0.68
N ILE A 183 4.86 11.37 0.86
CA ILE A 183 5.24 10.57 2.04
C ILE A 183 5.07 11.37 3.34
N VAL A 184 5.50 12.64 3.35
CA VAL A 184 5.31 13.54 4.51
C VAL A 184 3.82 13.74 4.83
N THR A 185 3.00 13.93 3.79
CA THR A 185 1.54 14.08 3.95
C THR A 185 0.90 12.80 4.49
N LEU A 186 1.27 11.63 3.95
CA LEU A 186 0.81 10.33 4.45
C LEU A 186 1.25 10.10 5.90
N ARG A 187 2.48 10.47 6.26
CA ARG A 187 2.99 10.36 7.63
C ARG A 187 2.20 11.22 8.60
N SER A 188 1.85 12.44 8.20
CA SER A 188 1.00 13.34 9.00
C SER A 188 -0.39 12.75 9.23
N ALA A 189 -1.01 12.19 8.18
CA ALA A 189 -2.36 11.61 8.24
C ALA A 189 -2.40 10.29 9.05
N LEU A 190 -1.49 9.35 8.78
CA LEU A 190 -1.53 7.99 9.32
C LEU A 190 -0.81 7.83 10.65
N LYS A 191 0.10 8.76 11.00
CA LYS A 191 0.89 8.79 12.25
C LYS A 191 1.75 7.54 12.53
N SER A 192 1.84 6.59 11.59
CA SER A 192 2.56 5.32 11.74
C SER A 192 3.36 4.98 10.48
N TRP A 193 4.67 4.69 10.61
CA TRP A 193 5.53 4.35 9.47
C TRP A 193 5.13 3.01 8.86
N ARG A 194 4.68 2.06 9.70
CA ARG A 194 4.02 0.82 9.28
C ARG A 194 2.87 1.06 8.31
N ARG A 195 1.92 1.92 8.68
CA ARG A 195 0.77 2.24 7.80
C ARG A 195 1.18 3.00 6.55
N VAL A 196 2.14 3.92 6.66
CA VAL A 196 2.68 4.65 5.51
C VAL A 196 3.31 3.70 4.50
N TYR A 197 4.13 2.76 4.95
CA TYR A 197 4.74 1.74 4.10
C TYR A 197 3.68 0.95 3.33
N TRP A 198 2.69 0.37 4.02
CA TRP A 198 1.66 -0.43 3.36
C TRP A 198 0.78 0.38 2.40
N ARG A 199 0.50 1.65 2.73
CA ARG A 199 -0.25 2.55 1.84
C ARG A 199 0.53 2.85 0.56
N LEU A 200 1.84 3.09 0.67
CA LEU A 200 2.72 3.31 -0.46
C LEU A 200 2.88 2.03 -1.29
N TRP A 201 3.09 0.89 -0.62
CA TRP A 201 3.15 -0.42 -1.25
C TRP A 201 1.89 -0.66 -2.09
N GLY A 202 0.70 -0.44 -1.52
CA GLY A 202 -0.55 -0.62 -2.27
C GLY A 202 -0.76 0.38 -3.41
N SER A 203 -0.08 1.53 -3.39
CA SER A 203 -0.17 2.55 -4.44
C SER A 203 0.75 2.23 -5.62
N ALA A 204 1.82 1.47 -5.38
CA ALA A 204 2.73 0.98 -6.42
C ALA A 204 2.19 -0.26 -7.14
N HIS A 205 1.46 -1.13 -6.43
CA HIS A 205 1.03 -2.42 -6.93
C HIS A 205 -0.41 -2.36 -7.49
N PHE A 206 -0.57 -2.83 -8.73
CA PHE A 206 -1.83 -2.85 -9.44
C PHE A 206 -2.26 -4.29 -9.74
N LEU A 207 -3.57 -4.52 -9.71
CA LEU A 207 -4.20 -5.79 -10.04
C LEU A 207 -5.34 -5.56 -11.04
N PHE A 208 -5.75 -6.60 -11.76
CA PHE A 208 -6.87 -6.53 -12.70
C PHE A 208 -8.15 -7.10 -12.08
N CYS A 209 -9.26 -6.38 -12.26
CA CYS A 209 -10.57 -6.82 -11.79
C CYS A 209 -11.35 -7.50 -12.92
N ALA A 210 -11.74 -8.76 -12.75
CA ALA A 210 -12.60 -9.48 -13.71
C ALA A 210 -14.00 -8.86 -13.84
N ALA A 211 -14.51 -8.26 -12.75
CA ALA A 211 -15.88 -7.78 -12.69
C ALA A 211 -16.08 -6.42 -13.40
N CYS A 212 -15.21 -5.45 -13.14
CA CYS A 212 -15.26 -4.14 -13.80
C CYS A 212 -14.33 -4.06 -15.03
N ARG A 213 -13.50 -5.08 -15.28
CA ARG A 213 -12.53 -5.16 -16.38
C ARG A 213 -11.55 -3.98 -16.43
N GLN A 214 -11.16 -3.48 -15.26
CA GLN A 214 -10.21 -2.38 -15.14
C GLN A 214 -9.06 -2.75 -14.20
N PRO A 215 -7.83 -2.28 -14.48
CA PRO A 215 -6.75 -2.29 -13.51
C PRO A 215 -7.07 -1.32 -12.36
N PHE A 216 -6.71 -1.71 -11.14
CA PHE A 216 -6.92 -0.89 -9.94
C PHE A 216 -5.69 -0.99 -9.02
N PRO A 217 -5.32 0.09 -8.31
CA PRO A 217 -4.27 0.02 -7.30
C PRO A 217 -4.77 -0.76 -6.09
N CYS A 218 -3.88 -1.50 -5.43
CA CYS A 218 -4.22 -2.29 -4.25
C CYS A 218 -4.81 -1.44 -3.10
N THR A 219 -4.45 -0.15 -3.00
CA THR A 219 -5.09 0.79 -2.05
C THR A 219 -6.60 0.93 -2.25
N ARG A 220 -7.08 0.78 -3.49
CA ARG A 220 -8.50 0.96 -3.84
C ARG A 220 -9.22 -0.38 -4.04
N HIS A 221 -8.80 -1.42 -3.33
CA HIS A 221 -9.42 -2.75 -3.47
C HIS A 221 -10.93 -2.77 -3.20
N ALA A 222 -11.43 -1.92 -2.29
CA ALA A 222 -12.86 -1.79 -1.99
C ALA A 222 -13.61 -0.77 -2.88
N TRP A 223 -13.03 -0.31 -3.99
CA TRP A 223 -13.58 0.79 -4.80
C TRP A 223 -14.25 0.32 -6.11
N CYS A 224 -14.54 -0.97 -6.25
CA CYS A 224 -15.23 -1.47 -7.44
C CYS A 224 -16.65 -0.93 -7.45
N ARG A 225 -16.94 0.00 -8.35
CA ARG A 225 -18.29 0.53 -8.52
C ARG A 225 -19.19 -0.51 -9.17
N HIS A 226 -20.40 -0.63 -8.65
CA HIS A 226 -21.44 -1.45 -9.27
C HIS A 226 -22.85 -0.94 -8.93
N HIS A 227 -23.82 -1.39 -9.70
CA HIS A 227 -25.23 -1.36 -9.32
C HIS A 227 -25.62 -2.73 -8.78
N PRO A 228 -26.31 -2.82 -7.62
CA PRO A 228 -26.78 -4.10 -7.09
C PRO A 228 -27.96 -4.66 -7.91
N ASP A 229 -28.80 -3.77 -8.44
CA ASP A 229 -29.97 -4.14 -9.23
C ASP A 229 -29.71 -3.98 -10.74
N PRO A 230 -30.16 -4.90 -11.60
CA PRO A 230 -30.04 -4.75 -13.05
C PRO A 230 -30.95 -3.62 -13.56
N PRO A 231 -30.60 -3.01 -14.71
CA PRO A 231 -31.37 -1.89 -15.26
C PRO A 231 -32.74 -2.35 -15.76
N GLN A 232 -33.77 -1.56 -15.47
CA GLN A 232 -35.13 -1.76 -15.96
C GLN A 232 -35.41 -0.82 -17.13
N PHE A 233 -35.86 -1.39 -18.25
CA PHE A 233 -36.22 -0.62 -19.45
C PHE A 233 -37.74 -0.48 -19.53
N PHE A 234 -38.22 0.74 -19.61
CA PHE A 234 -39.66 1.01 -19.71
C PHE A 234 -40.16 0.51 -21.07
N ALA A 235 -41.12 -0.41 -21.05
CA ALA A 235 -41.89 -0.78 -22.22
C ALA A 235 -42.94 0.32 -22.48
N THR A 236 -43.09 0.72 -23.74
CA THR A 236 -44.32 1.39 -24.20
C THR A 236 -45.49 0.44 -23.94
N ASP A 237 -46.59 0.93 -23.38
CA ASP A 237 -47.75 0.15 -22.94
C ASP A 237 -48.14 -0.98 -23.91
N ALA A 238 -48.66 -2.09 -23.36
CA ALA A 238 -48.95 -3.38 -24.02
C ALA A 238 -49.97 -3.36 -25.19
N GLY A 239 -50.22 -2.20 -25.80
CA GLY A 239 -50.99 -2.03 -27.04
C GLY A 239 -50.27 -1.17 -28.10
N CYS A 240 -49.05 -0.69 -27.86
CA CYS A 240 -48.33 0.16 -28.80
C CYS A 240 -47.23 -0.63 -29.53
N GLN A 241 -47.31 -0.74 -30.86
CA GLN A 241 -46.32 -1.41 -31.73
C GLN A 241 -44.95 -0.69 -31.79
N LYS A 242 -44.64 0.21 -30.84
CA LYS A 242 -43.38 0.94 -30.82
C LYS A 242 -42.34 0.15 -30.01
N PRO A 243 -41.12 -0.01 -30.54
CA PRO A 243 -40.06 -0.69 -29.82
C PRO A 243 -39.81 -0.01 -28.46
N PRO A 244 -39.53 -0.77 -27.39
CA PRO A 244 -39.24 -0.22 -26.08
C PRO A 244 -38.10 0.80 -26.17
N LEU A 245 -38.23 1.90 -25.42
CA LEU A 245 -37.27 2.99 -25.46
C LEU A 245 -35.86 2.47 -25.12
N PRO A 246 -34.80 2.94 -25.82
CA PRO A 246 -33.43 2.48 -25.59
C PRO A 246 -32.84 2.93 -24.24
N VAL A 247 -33.63 3.63 -23.43
CA VAL A 247 -33.24 4.21 -22.14
C VAL A 247 -34.07 3.58 -21.03
N GLY A 248 -33.38 2.95 -20.08
CA GLY A 248 -33.90 2.42 -18.84
C GLY A 248 -33.33 3.15 -17.63
N ARG A 249 -33.57 2.60 -16.44
CA ARG A 249 -33.03 3.11 -15.17
C ARG A 249 -32.60 1.99 -14.25
N TYR A 250 -31.57 2.24 -13.45
CA TYR A 250 -31.18 1.37 -12.36
C TYR A 250 -32.13 1.54 -11.15
N PRO A 251 -32.82 0.50 -10.68
CA PRO A 251 -33.74 0.61 -9.54
C PRO A 251 -33.07 1.10 -8.24
N CYS A 252 -31.81 0.75 -8.06
CA CYS A 252 -31.02 1.09 -6.88
C CYS A 252 -30.77 2.59 -6.67
N CYS A 253 -30.63 3.38 -7.74
CA CYS A 253 -30.27 4.81 -7.65
C CYS A 253 -31.04 5.73 -8.61
N GLY A 254 -31.79 5.17 -9.55
CA GLY A 254 -32.52 5.92 -10.58
C GLY A 254 -31.66 6.46 -11.73
N GLU A 255 -30.36 6.15 -11.75
CA GLU A 255 -29.42 6.50 -12.82
C GLU A 255 -29.88 5.90 -14.16
N ARG A 256 -29.66 6.64 -15.25
CA ARG A 256 -30.06 6.22 -16.59
C ARG A 256 -29.19 5.06 -17.05
N ALA A 257 -29.83 3.99 -17.49
CA ALA A 257 -29.19 2.88 -18.16
C ALA A 257 -29.52 2.94 -19.65
N TYR A 258 -28.54 2.70 -20.51
CA TYR A 258 -28.75 2.66 -21.96
C TYR A 258 -28.60 1.22 -22.43
N ARG A 259 -29.51 0.75 -23.30
CA ARG A 259 -29.41 -0.61 -23.88
C ARG A 259 -28.13 -0.79 -24.69
N PHE A 260 -27.70 0.28 -25.34
CA PHE A 260 -26.49 0.32 -26.16
C PHE A 260 -25.56 1.37 -25.55
N LYS A 261 -24.65 0.92 -24.67
CA LYS A 261 -23.61 1.76 -24.09
C LYS A 261 -22.31 1.47 -24.83
N VAL A 262 -21.79 2.48 -25.53
CA VAL A 262 -20.56 2.33 -26.35
C VAL A 262 -19.32 2.28 -25.47
N LEU A 263 -19.32 3.02 -24.35
CA LEU A 263 -18.19 3.14 -23.42
C LEU A 263 -18.64 2.82 -22.01
N ASP A 264 -17.89 1.99 -21.29
CA ASP A 264 -18.16 1.75 -19.87
C ASP A 264 -17.44 2.79 -18.99
N GLU A 265 -18.17 3.81 -18.57
CA GLU A 265 -17.65 4.93 -17.76
C GLU A 265 -17.31 4.56 -16.31
N GLY A 266 -17.29 3.28 -15.93
CA GLY A 266 -17.01 2.85 -14.56
C GLY A 266 -18.09 3.35 -13.57
N GLY A 267 -19.35 3.28 -14.00
CA GLY A 267 -20.51 3.70 -13.21
C GLY A 267 -20.85 2.73 -12.08
N GLY A 268 -21.75 3.14 -11.19
CA GLY A 268 -22.19 2.33 -10.06
C GLY A 268 -22.58 3.19 -8.87
N CYS A 269 -23.66 2.79 -8.20
CA CYS A 269 -24.18 3.51 -7.03
C CYS A 269 -23.67 2.97 -5.70
N GLN A 270 -22.96 1.86 -5.72
CA GLN A 270 -22.37 1.23 -4.54
C GLN A 270 -20.94 0.80 -4.85
N PHE A 271 -20.16 0.67 -3.77
CA PHE A 271 -18.82 0.14 -3.80
C PHE A 271 -18.82 -1.30 -3.29
N ARG A 272 -18.03 -2.15 -3.94
CA ARG A 272 -17.70 -3.50 -3.49
C ARG A 272 -16.20 -3.75 -3.67
N GLN A 273 -15.74 -4.87 -3.16
CA GLN A 273 -14.38 -5.35 -3.43
C GLN A 273 -14.21 -5.71 -4.90
N HIS A 274 -13.06 -5.33 -5.47
CA HIS A 274 -12.65 -5.77 -6.79
C HIS A 274 -12.47 -7.29 -6.80
N MET A 275 -12.97 -7.94 -7.85
CA MET A 275 -12.80 -9.38 -8.06
C MET A 275 -11.49 -9.60 -8.82
N VAL A 276 -10.44 -9.98 -8.11
CA VAL A 276 -9.10 -10.11 -8.68
C VAL A 276 -9.03 -11.31 -9.62
N CYS A 277 -8.48 -11.08 -10.81
CA CYS A 277 -8.12 -12.13 -11.75
C CYS A 277 -6.59 -12.18 -11.83
N SER A 278 -5.98 -13.14 -11.14
CA SER A 278 -4.54 -13.35 -11.17
C SER A 278 -4.17 -14.15 -12.41
N MET A 279 -3.37 -13.57 -13.30
CA MET A 279 -2.90 -14.20 -14.53
C MET A 279 -1.47 -14.75 -14.40
N ASP A 280 -0.67 -14.21 -13.45
CA ASP A 280 0.71 -14.62 -13.23
C ASP A 280 1.04 -14.88 -11.74
N ILE A 281 2.20 -15.49 -11.49
CA ILE A 281 2.70 -15.81 -10.13
C ILE A 281 2.90 -14.52 -9.30
N ARG A 282 3.30 -13.43 -9.95
CA ARG A 282 3.55 -12.14 -9.31
C ARG A 282 2.26 -11.52 -8.79
N GLU A 283 1.21 -11.43 -9.60
CA GLU A 283 -0.12 -10.96 -9.25
C GLU A 283 -0.74 -11.80 -8.14
N THR A 284 -0.52 -13.12 -8.18
CA THR A 284 -0.95 -14.03 -7.11
C THR A 284 -0.25 -13.68 -5.78
N ALA A 285 1.05 -13.41 -5.81
CA ALA A 285 1.81 -13.01 -4.63
C ALA A 285 1.39 -11.63 -4.10
N ILE A 286 1.18 -10.66 -4.99
CA ILE A 286 0.65 -9.32 -4.67
C ILE A 286 -0.74 -9.46 -4.02
N TYR A 287 -1.62 -10.28 -4.59
CA TYR A 287 -2.97 -10.48 -4.07
C TYR A 287 -2.98 -11.13 -2.69
N SER A 288 -2.16 -12.17 -2.48
CA SER A 288 -1.97 -12.80 -1.17
C SER A 288 -1.50 -11.80 -0.11
N MET A 289 -0.59 -10.90 -0.49
CA MET A 289 -0.12 -9.83 0.38
C MET A 289 -1.21 -8.80 0.69
N LEU A 290 -1.98 -8.42 -0.32
CA LEU A 290 -3.14 -7.54 -0.16
C LEU A 290 -4.17 -8.14 0.80
N GLU A 291 -4.53 -9.41 0.67
CA GLU A 291 -5.49 -10.06 1.56
C GLU A 291 -4.98 -10.11 3.01
N SER A 292 -3.69 -10.41 3.20
CA SER A 292 -3.06 -10.51 4.53
C SER A 292 -3.01 -9.17 5.27
N TYR A 293 -2.72 -8.08 4.55
CA TYR A 293 -2.51 -6.74 5.14
C TYR A 293 -3.55 -5.71 4.71
N ARG A 294 -4.72 -6.17 4.28
CA ARG A 294 -5.82 -5.36 3.72
C ARG A 294 -6.16 -4.14 4.58
N HIS A 295 -6.27 -4.34 5.89
CA HIS A 295 -6.59 -3.31 6.88
C HIS A 295 -5.55 -2.18 7.01
N LEU A 296 -4.33 -2.37 6.51
CA LEU A 296 -3.27 -1.35 6.47
C LEU A 296 -3.16 -0.69 5.09
N ILE A 297 -3.47 -1.45 4.03
CA ILE A 297 -3.33 -1.02 2.65
C ILE A 297 -4.53 -0.19 2.18
N GLU A 298 -5.74 -0.67 2.47
CA GLU A 298 -6.97 -0.13 1.88
C GLU A 298 -7.25 1.33 2.27
N GLU A 299 -7.81 2.05 1.31
CA GLU A 299 -8.45 3.33 1.46
C GLU A 299 -9.96 3.15 1.55
N GLU A 300 -10.58 3.82 2.51
CA GLU A 300 -12.04 3.84 2.58
C GLU A 300 -12.59 4.55 1.34
N PRO A 301 -13.56 3.94 0.64
CA PRO A 301 -14.17 4.57 -0.51
C PRO A 301 -14.93 5.83 -0.08
N PRO A 302 -14.92 6.90 -0.90
CA PRO A 302 -15.67 8.11 -0.61
C PRO A 302 -17.18 7.82 -0.58
N GLN A 303 -17.94 8.59 0.19
CA GLN A 303 -19.39 8.51 0.13
C GLN A 303 -19.89 9.03 -1.23
N LEU A 304 -20.69 8.23 -1.92
CA LEU A 304 -21.30 8.63 -3.19
C LEU A 304 -22.51 9.53 -2.88
N LEU A 305 -22.40 10.81 -3.24
CA LEU A 305 -23.50 11.76 -3.15
C LEU A 305 -24.33 11.68 -4.43
N PHE A 306 -25.51 11.08 -4.36
CA PHE A 306 -26.49 11.13 -5.44
C PHE A 306 -27.52 12.22 -5.13
N PRO A 307 -27.87 13.09 -6.08
CA PRO A 307 -28.97 14.02 -5.89
C PRO A 307 -30.25 13.24 -5.55
N GLU A 308 -30.86 13.52 -4.40
CA GLU A 308 -32.07 12.82 -3.89
C GLU A 308 -33.28 12.86 -4.84
N ARG A 309 -33.22 13.65 -5.93
CA ARG A 309 -34.30 13.81 -6.90
C ARG A 309 -34.46 12.65 -7.90
N LEU A 310 -33.67 11.59 -7.80
CA LEU A 310 -33.81 10.39 -8.65
C LEU A 310 -34.12 9.11 -7.87
N THR A 311 -34.13 9.18 -6.53
CA THR A 311 -34.34 8.05 -5.65
C THR A 311 -35.83 7.92 -5.26
N ARG A 312 -36.43 6.80 -5.69
CA ARG A 312 -37.77 6.24 -5.39
C ARG A 312 -38.90 6.53 -6.39
N LEU A 313 -38.92 5.74 -7.47
CA LEU A 313 -40.16 5.09 -7.93
C LEU A 313 -40.30 3.73 -7.22
N VAL A 314 -40.30 3.74 -5.89
CA VAL A 314 -40.81 2.62 -5.10
C VAL A 314 -42.00 3.19 -4.36
N ALA A 315 -43.20 2.72 -4.71
CA ALA A 315 -44.40 2.99 -3.94
C ALA A 315 -44.17 2.48 -2.51
N ARG A 316 -43.78 3.37 -1.60
CA ARG A 316 -43.87 3.12 -0.16
C ARG A 316 -44.98 4.00 0.38
N GLY A 317 -46.03 3.33 0.85
CA GLY A 317 -47.12 3.96 1.59
C GLY A 317 -46.56 4.84 2.69
N THR A 318 -47.16 6.03 2.77
CA THR A 318 -47.35 6.87 3.96
C THR A 318 -46.42 6.58 5.13
N TYR A 319 -45.37 7.38 5.34
CA TYR A 319 -45.04 7.90 6.67
C TYR A 319 -44.27 9.22 6.54
N SER A 320 -44.82 10.22 7.23
CA SER A 320 -44.30 11.57 7.44
C SER A 320 -42.90 11.55 8.08
N LYS A 321 -42.02 12.48 7.65
CA LYS A 321 -41.30 13.36 8.57
C LYS A 321 -40.52 14.46 7.83
N THR A 322 -40.75 15.67 8.33
CA THR A 322 -40.17 16.97 8.05
C THR A 322 -38.70 17.07 8.50
N PHE A 323 -37.81 17.72 7.74
CA PHE A 323 -37.04 18.93 8.13
C PHE A 323 -35.66 19.14 7.45
N LEU A 324 -35.41 20.43 7.19
CA LEU A 324 -34.16 21.21 7.13
C LEU A 324 -33.12 20.95 6.02
N ILE A 325 -33.29 21.74 4.95
CA ILE A 325 -32.31 22.02 3.91
C ILE A 325 -31.31 23.06 4.45
N TYR A 326 -30.02 22.71 4.53
CA TYR A 326 -28.93 23.69 4.50
C TYR A 326 -28.23 23.58 3.15
N ILE A 327 -28.41 24.62 2.32
CA ILE A 327 -27.68 24.84 1.07
C ILE A 327 -26.32 25.42 1.46
N PHE A 328 -25.23 24.75 1.08
CA PHE A 328 -23.96 25.42 0.85
C PHE A 328 -23.56 25.20 -0.62
N LEU A 329 -23.67 26.29 -1.37
CA LEU A 329 -23.00 26.52 -2.65
C LEU A 329 -21.50 26.67 -2.37
N PHE A 330 -20.67 25.88 -3.06
CA PHE A 330 -19.45 26.35 -3.74
C PHE A 330 -19.03 25.33 -4.79
#